data_AF-A0A946DT48-F1
#
_entry.id   AF-A0A946DT48-F1
#
_cell.length_a   1.000
_cell.length_b   1.000
_cell.length_c   1.000
_cell.angle_alpha   90.00
_cell.angle_beta   90.00
_cell.angle_gamma   90.00
#
_symmetry.space_group_name_H-M   'P 1'
#
loop_
_entity.id
_entity.type
_entity.pdbx_description
1 polymer ?
#
loop_
_entity_poly.entity_id
_entity_poly.type
_entity_poly.pdbx_seq_one_letter_code
_entity_poly.pdbx_strand_id
1 'polypeptide(L)'
;MAIELICRKCESTIRVRDSRAGTAVACPRCQADIDVPGKKTAAAKKHKKPSRSREPLEPWLVVAIVVLAVTVASGIGGFFATRFILKDFKEFDERVEAKKNENQPAEPVEPVVTP
;
A
#
# COMPACT_ATOMS: atom_id res chain seq x y z
N MET A 1 -32.83 27.95 -26.77
CA MET A 1 -33.87 28.50 -25.88
C MET A 1 -33.45 28.25 -24.43
N ALA A 2 -33.96 29.03 -23.47
CA ALA A 2 -33.63 28.88 -22.04
C ALA A 2 -34.91 28.54 -21.25
N ILE A 3 -34.76 27.70 -20.23
CA ILE A 3 -35.83 27.27 -19.32
C ILE A 3 -35.61 27.95 -17.97
N GLU A 4 -36.65 28.56 -17.43
CA GLU A 4 -36.65 29.13 -16.08
C GLU A 4 -37.25 28.12 -15.09
N LEU A 5 -36.52 27.83 -14.02
CA LEU A 5 -36.93 26.91 -12.96
C LEU A 5 -36.61 27.48 -11.58
N ILE A 6 -37.46 27.16 -10.60
CA ILE A 6 -37.35 27.64 -9.23
C ILE A 6 -36.65 26.58 -8.39
N CYS A 7 -35.57 26.96 -7.70
CA CYS A 7 -34.90 26.07 -6.76
C CYS A 7 -35.76 25.82 -5.51
N ARG A 8 -36.00 24.55 -5.15
CA ARG A 8 -36.79 24.20 -3.95
C ARG A 8 -36.10 24.47 -2.61
N LYS A 9 -34.78 24.72 -2.60
CA LYS A 9 -34.01 24.95 -1.35
C LYS A 9 -33.83 26.43 -1.00
N CYS A 10 -33.65 27.28 -2.01
CA CYS A 10 -33.34 28.70 -1.81
C CYS A 10 -34.29 29.62 -2.58
N GLU A 11 -35.31 29.04 -3.23
CA GLU A 11 -36.39 29.74 -3.94
C GLU A 11 -35.92 30.70 -5.05
N SER A 12 -34.65 30.60 -5.44
CA SER A 12 -34.10 31.41 -6.51
C SER A 12 -34.52 30.90 -7.89
N THR A 13 -34.77 31.84 -8.80
CA THR A 13 -35.03 31.56 -10.22
C THR A 13 -33.73 31.31 -10.94
N ILE A 14 -33.62 30.16 -11.60
CA ILE A 14 -32.43 29.73 -12.33
C ILE A 14 -32.79 29.62 -13.80
N ARG A 15 -31.90 30.15 -14.65
CA ARG A 15 -31.98 30.02 -16.10
C ARG A 15 -31.05 28.93 -16.56
N VAL A 16 -31.62 27.86 -17.10
CA VAL A 16 -30.85 26.72 -17.61
C VAL A 16 -31.07 26.60 -19.12
N ARG A 17 -30.03 26.25 -19.87
CA ARG A 17 -30.16 26.00 -21.31
C ARG A 17 -31.01 24.75 -21.54
N ASP A 18 -31.84 24.78 -22.57
CA ASP A 18 -32.68 23.64 -22.98
C ASP A 18 -31.85 22.37 -23.28
N SER A 19 -30.58 22.52 -23.69
CA SER A 19 -29.63 21.40 -23.87
C SER A 19 -29.34 20.60 -22.59
N ARG A 20 -29.70 21.09 -21.40
CA ARG A 20 -29.55 20.40 -20.10
C ARG A 20 -30.88 19.82 -19.60
N ALA A 21 -31.95 19.93 -20.38
CA ALA A 21 -33.23 19.34 -20.03
C ALA A 21 -33.10 17.81 -19.88
N GLY A 22 -33.64 17.25 -18.80
CA GLY A 22 -33.48 15.83 -18.45
C GLY A 22 -32.17 15.47 -17.74
N THR A 23 -31.36 16.47 -17.34
CA THR A 23 -30.17 16.26 -16.50
C THR A 23 -30.28 17.01 -15.17
N ALA A 24 -29.59 16.51 -14.14
CA ALA A 24 -29.45 17.20 -12.87
C ALA A 24 -28.42 18.34 -13.00
N VAL A 25 -28.77 19.53 -12.54
CA VAL A 25 -27.91 20.72 -12.54
C VAL A 25 -27.79 21.29 -11.14
N ALA A 26 -26.62 21.81 -10.80
CA ALA A 26 -26.40 22.45 -9.50
C ALA A 26 -26.96 23.88 -9.50
N CYS A 27 -27.63 24.24 -8.41
CA CYS A 27 -28.09 25.60 -8.17
C CYS A 27 -26.89 26.57 -8.02
N PRO A 28 -26.84 27.70 -8.74
CA PRO A 28 -25.74 28.67 -8.62
C PRO A 28 -25.72 29.40 -7.26
N ARG A 29 -26.81 29.36 -6.49
CA ARG A 29 -26.94 30.06 -5.20
C ARG A 29 -26.64 29.16 -4.01
N CYS A 30 -27.15 27.93 -4.00
CA CYS A 30 -27.04 27.00 -2.87
C CYS A 30 -26.37 25.67 -3.20
N GLN A 31 -25.93 25.47 -4.45
CA GLN A 31 -25.27 24.24 -4.94
C GLN A 31 -26.11 22.97 -4.79
N ALA A 32 -27.41 23.09 -4.54
CA ALA A 32 -28.32 21.95 -4.51
C ALA A 32 -28.52 21.38 -5.91
N ASP A 33 -28.56 20.05 -6.01
CA ASP A 33 -28.93 19.35 -7.25
C ASP A 33 -30.42 19.54 -7.55
N ILE A 34 -30.72 20.01 -8.75
CA ILE A 34 -32.08 20.24 -9.26
C ILE A 34 -32.25 19.44 -10.55
N ASP A 35 -33.25 18.59 -10.58
CA ASP A 35 -33.63 17.88 -11.80
C ASP A 35 -34.38 18.81 -12.75
N VAL A 36 -33.80 19.05 -13.93
CA VAL A 36 -34.45 19.85 -14.98
C VAL A 36 -35.43 18.95 -15.73
N PRO A 37 -36.75 19.21 -15.70
CA PRO A 37 -37.71 18.41 -16.44
C PRO A 37 -37.43 18.52 -17.95
N GLY A 38 -37.04 17.41 -18.57
CA GLY A 38 -36.87 17.32 -20.01
C GLY A 38 -38.11 16.75 -20.69
N LYS A 39 -38.42 17.25 -21.89
CA LYS A 39 -39.32 16.52 -22.80
C LYS A 39 -38.66 15.19 -23.10
N LYS A 40 -39.27 14.09 -22.64
CA LYS A 40 -38.76 12.73 -22.82
C LYS A 40 -38.75 12.37 -24.31
N THR A 41 -37.73 12.78 -25.06
CA THR A 41 -37.36 12.04 -26.27
C THR A 41 -36.79 10.72 -25.78
N ALA A 42 -37.56 9.64 -25.95
CA ALA A 42 -37.35 8.30 -25.42
C ALA A 42 -36.11 7.56 -25.98
N ALA A 43 -35.02 8.26 -26.28
CA ALA A 43 -33.86 7.72 -26.97
C ALA A 43 -32.54 8.18 -26.34
N ALA A 44 -32.32 7.84 -25.06
CA ALA A 44 -30.97 7.69 -24.53
C ALA A 44 -31.00 6.95 -23.18
N LYS A 45 -31.29 5.65 -23.22
CA LYS A 45 -30.68 4.71 -22.28
C LYS A 45 -29.16 4.64 -22.59
N LYS A 46 -28.43 5.74 -22.46
CA LYS A 46 -26.97 5.70 -22.43
C LYS A 46 -26.58 5.44 -21.00
N HIS A 47 -26.39 4.15 -20.74
CA HIS A 47 -25.51 3.58 -19.73
C HIS A 47 -24.70 4.65 -18.98
N LYS A 48 -25.16 5.07 -17.80
CA LYS A 48 -24.20 5.40 -16.76
C LYS A 48 -23.47 4.09 -16.50
N LYS A 49 -22.17 4.08 -16.84
CA LYS A 49 -21.19 3.07 -16.41
C LYS A 49 -21.58 2.61 -15.00
N PRO A 50 -21.56 1.30 -14.69
CA PRO A 50 -21.64 0.87 -13.30
C PRO A 50 -20.56 1.64 -12.56
N SER A 51 -21.02 2.53 -11.68
CA SER A 51 -20.19 3.13 -10.66
C SER A 51 -19.49 1.94 -10.02
N ARG A 52 -18.17 1.87 -10.19
CA ARG A 52 -17.31 0.89 -9.54
C ARG A 52 -17.72 0.88 -8.08
N SER A 53 -18.50 -0.12 -7.67
CA SER A 53 -18.63 -0.45 -6.28
C SER A 53 -17.21 -0.74 -5.85
N ARG A 54 -16.65 0.13 -5.02
CA ARG A 54 -15.62 -0.31 -4.11
C ARG A 54 -16.34 -1.31 -3.22
N GLU A 55 -16.35 -2.56 -3.64
CA GLU A 55 -16.68 -3.63 -2.71
C GLU A 55 -15.68 -3.47 -1.56
N PRO A 56 -16.15 -3.44 -0.31
CA PRO A 56 -15.25 -3.48 0.82
C PRO A 56 -14.37 -4.70 0.60
N LEU A 57 -13.06 -4.49 0.50
CA LEU A 57 -12.10 -5.59 0.49
C LEU A 57 -12.52 -6.50 1.64
N GLU A 58 -12.89 -7.73 1.30
CA GLU A 58 -13.37 -8.65 2.31
C GLU A 58 -12.36 -8.71 3.45
N PRO A 59 -12.81 -8.74 4.71
CA PRO A 59 -11.93 -8.61 5.87
C PRO A 59 -10.77 -9.62 5.88
N TRP A 60 -10.92 -10.79 5.26
CA TRP A 60 -9.84 -11.78 5.11
C TRP A 60 -8.67 -11.29 4.24
N LEU A 61 -8.92 -10.45 3.23
CA LEU A 61 -7.87 -9.91 2.35
C LEU A 61 -6.97 -8.92 3.11
N VAL A 62 -7.56 -8.11 4.00
CA VAL A 62 -6.80 -7.20 4.86
C VAL A 62 -5.93 -7.99 5.84
N VAL A 63 -6.48 -9.05 6.43
CA VAL A 63 -5.71 -9.95 7.32
C VAL A 63 -4.55 -10.61 6.58
N ALA A 64 -4.78 -11.11 5.36
CA ALA A 64 -3.74 -11.73 4.54
C ALA A 64 -2.58 -10.77 4.24
N ILE A 65 -2.89 -9.50 3.90
CA ILE A 65 -1.87 -8.47 3.63
C ILE A 65 -1.06 -8.15 4.89
N VAL A 66 -1.71 -8.01 6.05
CA VAL A 66 -1.01 -7.74 7.32
C VAL A 66 -0.11 -8.91 7.72
N VAL A 67 -0.58 -10.15 7.62
CA VAL A 67 0.23 -11.34 7.92
C VAL A 67 1.43 -11.43 6.98
N LEU A 68 1.25 -11.14 5.69
CA LEU A 68 2.33 -11.13 4.71
C LEU A 68 3.35 -10.03 5.00
N ALA A 69 2.91 -8.82 5.36
CA ALA A 69 3.81 -7.74 5.75
C ALA A 69 4.63 -8.07 7.01
N VAL A 70 3.99 -8.66 8.04
CA VAL A 70 4.65 -9.07 9.27
C VAL A 70 5.64 -10.22 9.02
N THR A 71 5.30 -11.19 8.19
CA THR A 71 6.23 -12.29 7.83
C THR A 71 7.40 -11.79 7.00
N VAL A 72 7.21 -10.84 6.08
CA VAL A 72 8.31 -10.23 5.33
C VAL A 72 9.22 -9.40 6.25
N ALA A 73 8.65 -8.56 7.11
CA ALA A 73 9.42 -7.77 8.08
C ALA A 73 10.21 -8.65 9.06
N SER A 74 9.59 -9.70 9.57
CA SER A 74 10.24 -10.65 10.49
C SER A 74 11.25 -11.55 9.77
N GLY A 75 10.97 -11.93 8.52
CA GLY A 75 11.87 -12.72 7.69
C GLY A 75 13.13 -11.94 7.30
N ILE A 76 13.00 -10.65 6.95
CA ILE A 76 14.16 -9.80 6.65
C ILE A 76 14.95 -9.52 7.94
N GLY A 77 14.29 -9.16 9.05
CA GLY A 77 14.97 -8.93 10.32
C GLY A 77 15.69 -10.18 10.86
N GLY A 78 15.01 -11.34 10.81
CA GLY A 78 15.57 -12.62 11.22
C GLY A 78 16.69 -13.09 10.29
N PHE A 79 16.52 -12.97 8.96
CA PHE A 79 17.54 -13.38 8.00
C PHE A 79 18.82 -12.56 8.14
N PHE A 80 18.71 -11.25 8.38
CA PHE A 80 19.87 -10.39 8.65
C PHE A 80 20.51 -10.68 10.01
N ALA A 81 19.74 -10.88 11.07
CA ALA A 81 20.28 -11.25 12.38
C ALA A 81 21.02 -12.60 12.34
N THR A 82 20.46 -13.62 11.70
CA THR A 82 21.11 -14.94 11.58
C THR A 82 22.36 -14.86 10.69
N ARG A 83 22.35 -14.08 9.60
CA ARG A 83 23.53 -13.85 8.76
C ARG A 83 24.63 -13.05 9.47
N PHE A 84 24.27 -12.14 10.36
CA PHE A 84 25.22 -11.34 11.12
C PHE A 84 25.89 -12.19 12.21
N ILE A 85 25.09 -12.94 12.98
CA ILE A 85 25.58 -13.82 14.05
C ILE A 85 26.51 -14.92 13.49
N LEU A 86 26.17 -15.56 12.36
CA LEU A 86 27.04 -16.57 11.74
C LEU A 86 28.38 -16.02 11.23
N LYS A 87 28.46 -14.71 10.96
CA LYS A 87 29.69 -14.08 10.48
C LYS A 87 30.65 -13.76 11.63
N ASP A 88 30.13 -13.33 12.77
CA ASP A 88 30.92 -13.10 13.99
C ASP A 88 31.51 -14.39 14.57
N PHE A 89 30.78 -15.51 14.51
CA PHE A 89 31.28 -16.79 15.03
C PHE A 89 32.50 -17.32 14.27
N LYS A 90 32.60 -17.06 12.97
CA LYS A 90 33.74 -17.52 12.17
C LYS A 90 35.05 -16.82 12.56
N GLU A 91 34.98 -15.54 12.93
CA GLU A 91 36.16 -14.76 13.33
C GLU A 91 36.66 -15.12 14.75
N PHE A 92 35.76 -15.61 15.61
CA PHE A 92 36.12 -16.07 16.95
C PHE A 92 36.89 -17.39 16.93
N ASP A 93 36.50 -18.32 16.05
CA ASP A 93 37.13 -19.64 15.91
C ASP A 93 38.61 -19.50 15.49
N GLU A 94 38.89 -18.62 14.52
CA GLU A 94 40.24 -18.35 14.00
C GLU A 94 41.17 -17.73 15.06
N ARG A 95 40.63 -16.85 15.93
CA ARG A 95 41.40 -16.29 17.05
C ARG A 95 41.70 -17.30 18.16
N VAL A 96 40.80 -18.27 18.37
CA VAL A 96 41.00 -19.34 19.36
C VAL A 96 42.08 -20.31 18.89
N GLU A 97 42.08 -20.68 17.61
CA GLU A 97 43.14 -21.52 17.03
C GLU A 97 44.50 -20.82 17.03
N ALA A 98 44.56 -19.53 16.68
CA ALA A 98 45.81 -18.77 16.70
C ALA A 98 46.45 -18.73 18.10
N LYS A 99 45.65 -18.52 19.17
CA LYS A 99 46.16 -18.51 20.55
C LYS A 99 46.61 -19.87 21.05
N LYS A 100 46.05 -20.96 20.51
CA LYS A 100 46.46 -22.32 20.88
C LYS A 100 47.86 -22.64 20.35
N ASN A 101 48.22 -22.13 19.18
CA ASN A 101 49.53 -22.34 18.57
C ASN A 101 50.62 -21.52 19.28
N GLU A 102 50.32 -20.29 19.70
CA GLU A 102 51.30 -19.43 20.40
C GLU A 102 51.70 -19.95 21.79
N ASN A 103 50.80 -20.68 22.47
CA ASN A 103 51.06 -21.25 23.79
C ASN A 103 51.59 -22.69 23.75
N GLN A 104 51.93 -23.24 22.59
CA GLN A 104 52.56 -24.55 22.53
C GLN A 104 54.02 -24.39 22.97
N PRO A 105 54.41 -24.87 24.18
CA PRO A 105 55.77 -24.72 24.67
C PRO A 105 56.69 -25.43 23.70
N ALA A 106 57.72 -24.72 23.23
CA ALA A 106 58.73 -25.26 22.34
C ALA A 106 59.21 -26.60 22.90
N GLU A 107 59.07 -27.68 22.10
CA GLU A 107 59.55 -28.99 22.49
C GLU A 107 61.02 -28.87 22.93
N PRO A 108 61.39 -29.47 24.07
CA PRO A 108 62.77 -29.44 24.52
C PRO A 108 63.61 -30.14 23.46
N VAL A 109 64.50 -29.38 22.82
CA VAL A 109 65.42 -29.89 21.82
C VAL A 109 66.32 -30.90 22.51
N GLU A 110 66.09 -32.19 22.26
CA GLU A 110 66.95 -33.25 22.78
C GLU A 110 68.35 -33.08 22.17
N PRO A 111 69.42 -33.12 22.98
CA PRO A 111 70.77 -32.98 22.47
C PRO A 111 71.11 -34.19 21.60
N VAL A 112 71.37 -33.92 20.31
CA VAL A 112 71.87 -34.89 19.35
C VAL A 112 73.23 -35.39 19.83
N VAL A 113 73.28 -36.62 20.35
CA VAL A 113 74.53 -37.31 20.64
C VAL A 113 75.04 -37.90 19.32
N THR A 114 76.04 -37.23 18.73
CA THR A 114 76.81 -37.79 17.61
C THR A 114 77.79 -38.85 18.11
N PRO A 115 77.97 -39.95 17.34
CA PRO A 115 78.75 -41.13 17.74
C PRO A 115 80.26 -40.89 17.78
#